data_AF-A0A351MCY4-F1
#
_entry.id   AF-A0A351MCY4-F1
#
_cell.length_a   1.000
_cell.length_b   1.000
_cell.length_c   1.000
_cell.angle_alpha   90.00
_cell.angle_beta   90.00
_cell.angle_gamma   90.00
#
_symmetry.space_group_name_H-M   'P 1'
#
loop_
_entity.id
_entity.type
_entity.pdbx_description
1 polymer ?
#
loop_
_entity_poly.entity_id
_entity_poly.type
_entity_poly.pdbx_seq_one_letter_code
_entity_poly.pdbx_strand_id
1 'polypeptide(L)'
;MKPALLLITLLWAMPSLAPATESAAPAETRLPDALSDAERADMVTAANAYSECLITEATRHDDEPDPRVIADAAMGACDERLQALGSLLTALRLDPGYAEGFRRQTRDRAARSLLGLIMQVQGQKQLAPQ
;
A
#
# COMPACT_ATOMS: atom_id res chain seq x y z
N MET A 1 -14.85 60.41 17.27
CA MET A 1 -14.30 61.09 18.47
C MET A 1 -13.51 60.08 19.27
N LYS A 2 -12.19 60.32 19.38
CA LYS A 2 -11.20 60.00 20.44
C LYS A 2 -11.14 58.62 21.16
N PRO A 3 -9.94 58.26 21.67
CA PRO A 3 -9.38 56.91 21.70
C PRO A 3 -9.06 56.40 23.12
N ALA A 4 -8.57 55.16 23.23
CA ALA A 4 -7.75 54.66 24.34
C ALA A 4 -7.13 53.33 23.85
N LEU A 5 -5.85 53.18 23.48
CA LEU A 5 -4.57 53.37 24.21
C LEU A 5 -4.54 52.74 25.60
N LEU A 6 -3.56 51.81 25.76
CA LEU A 6 -2.78 51.47 26.96
C LEU A 6 -3.45 50.46 27.92
N LEU A 7 -2.80 49.47 28.54
CA LEU A 7 -1.38 49.22 28.85
C LEU A 7 -1.24 47.82 29.52
N ILE A 8 0.00 47.29 29.54
CA ILE A 8 0.64 46.54 30.66
C ILE A 8 0.37 45.03 30.81
N THR A 9 1.30 44.27 30.20
CA THR A 9 2.18 43.24 30.79
C THR A 9 1.70 42.47 32.03
N LEU A 10 1.67 41.13 31.94
CA LEU A 10 2.16 40.29 33.02
C LEU A 10 2.87 39.04 32.50
N LEU A 11 4.14 38.95 32.89
CA LEU A 11 5.03 37.80 32.79
C LEU A 11 4.35 36.54 33.35
N TRP A 12 4.24 35.50 32.53
CA TRP A 12 4.30 34.12 33.00
C TRP A 12 5.43 33.43 32.26
N ALA A 13 6.63 33.52 32.83
CA ALA A 13 7.75 32.66 32.45
C ALA A 13 7.49 31.27 33.04
N MET A 14 6.81 30.41 32.29
CA MET A 14 6.84 28.98 32.57
C MET A 14 8.18 28.43 32.07
N PRO A 15 8.99 27.79 32.92
CA PRO A 15 10.11 27.00 32.42
C PRO A 15 9.50 25.79 31.71
N SER A 16 9.52 25.82 30.38
CA SER A 16 9.24 24.63 29.59
C SER A 16 10.32 23.60 29.93
N LEU A 17 9.99 22.64 30.79
CA LEU A 17 10.67 21.36 30.83
C LEU A 17 10.46 20.75 29.44
N ALA A 18 11.42 20.94 28.55
CA ALA A 18 11.50 20.19 27.31
C ALA A 18 11.77 18.73 27.72
N PRO A 19 10.86 17.77 27.44
CA PRO A 19 11.25 16.39 27.50
C PRO A 19 12.41 16.21 26.53
N ALA A 20 13.51 15.64 27.02
CA ALA A 20 14.59 15.19 26.18
C ALA A 20 13.99 14.25 25.15
N THR A 21 13.84 14.72 23.92
CA THR A 21 13.69 13.87 22.75
C THR A 21 14.98 13.07 22.67
N GLU A 22 14.95 11.88 23.28
CA GLU A 22 15.88 10.81 23.00
C GLU A 22 15.82 10.60 21.49
N SER A 23 16.76 11.23 20.80
CA SER A 23 16.96 11.11 19.38
C SER A 23 17.46 9.69 19.15
N ALA A 24 16.53 8.74 19.08
CA ALA A 24 16.78 7.44 18.48
C ALA A 24 17.46 7.73 17.14
N ALA A 25 18.70 7.28 17.00
CA ALA A 25 19.43 7.37 15.75
C ALA A 25 18.50 6.86 14.63
N PRO A 26 18.46 7.51 13.45
CA PRO A 26 17.59 7.07 12.37
C PRO A 26 17.89 5.59 12.10
N ALA A 27 16.85 4.76 12.18
CA ALA A 27 16.99 3.33 11.90
C ALA A 27 17.60 3.20 10.50
N GLU A 28 18.74 2.52 10.42
CA GLU A 28 19.46 2.36 9.16
C GLU A 28 18.57 1.60 8.17
N THR A 29 18.08 2.31 7.16
CA THR A 29 17.22 1.76 6.11
C THR A 29 18.05 0.93 5.15
N ARG A 30 17.59 -0.28 4.84
CA ARG A 30 18.27 -1.20 3.94
C ARG A 30 17.84 -0.99 2.49
N LEU A 31 18.77 -1.18 1.58
CA LEU A 31 18.49 -1.35 0.16
C LEU A 31 18.20 -2.83 -0.16
N PRO A 32 17.52 -3.14 -1.28
CA PRO A 32 17.09 -4.51 -1.60
C PRO A 32 18.23 -5.49 -1.85
N ASP A 33 19.39 -4.98 -2.27
CA ASP A 33 20.62 -5.74 -2.48
C ASP A 33 21.23 -6.25 -1.16
N ALA A 34 20.96 -5.56 -0.05
CA ALA A 34 21.38 -5.96 1.30
C ALA A 34 20.49 -7.06 1.92
N LEU A 35 19.42 -7.48 1.25
CA LEU A 35 18.59 -8.61 1.70
C LEU A 35 19.30 -9.95 1.50
N SER A 36 18.97 -10.93 2.33
CA SER A 36 19.28 -12.34 2.07
C SER A 36 18.36 -12.89 0.97
N ASP A 37 18.72 -14.05 0.42
CA ASP A 37 17.87 -14.75 -0.57
C ASP A 37 16.52 -15.15 0.02
N ALA A 38 16.48 -15.52 1.32
CA ALA A 38 15.25 -15.87 2.02
C ALA A 38 14.31 -14.65 2.13
N GLU A 39 14.84 -13.49 2.55
CA GLU A 39 14.04 -12.25 2.65
C GLU A 39 13.51 -11.80 1.27
N ARG A 40 14.32 -11.93 0.22
CA ARG A 40 13.86 -11.69 -1.16
C ARG A 40 12.76 -12.66 -1.57
N ALA A 41 12.89 -13.94 -1.25
CA ALA A 41 11.87 -14.95 -1.54
C ALA A 41 10.55 -14.66 -0.80
N ASP A 42 10.61 -14.18 0.45
CA ASP A 42 9.43 -13.78 1.21
C ASP A 42 8.71 -12.59 0.56
N MET A 43 9.45 -11.58 0.09
CA MET A 43 8.87 -10.45 -0.65
C MET A 43 8.16 -10.90 -1.93
N VAL A 44 8.80 -11.77 -2.71
CA VAL A 44 8.22 -12.31 -3.95
C VAL A 44 6.98 -13.15 -3.65
N THR A 45 7.05 -14.00 -2.62
CA THR A 45 5.92 -14.82 -2.16
C THR A 45 4.74 -13.93 -1.76
N ALA A 46 4.98 -12.86 -1.00
CA ALA A 46 3.93 -11.93 -0.59
C ALA A 46 3.31 -11.18 -1.78
N ALA A 47 4.12 -10.77 -2.75
CA ALA A 47 3.63 -10.12 -3.99
C ALA A 47 2.80 -11.10 -4.86
N ASN A 48 3.21 -12.36 -4.93
CA ASN A 48 2.46 -13.40 -5.63
C ASN A 48 1.13 -13.71 -4.94
N ALA A 49 1.10 -13.78 -3.60
CA ALA A 49 -0.13 -14.00 -2.84
C ALA A 49 -1.19 -12.91 -3.11
N TYR A 50 -0.78 -11.65 -3.28
CA TYR A 50 -1.70 -10.59 -3.72
C TYR A 50 -2.23 -10.85 -5.14
N SER A 51 -1.36 -11.23 -6.08
CA SER A 51 -1.76 -11.51 -7.46
C SER A 51 -2.70 -12.71 -7.57
N GLU A 52 -2.43 -13.79 -6.82
CA GLU A 52 -3.28 -14.98 -6.74
C GLU A 52 -4.66 -14.68 -6.15
N CYS A 53 -4.70 -13.83 -5.11
CA CYS A 53 -5.95 -13.33 -4.56
C CYS A 53 -6.78 -12.64 -5.64
N LEU A 54 -6.20 -11.70 -6.39
CA LEU A 54 -6.94 -10.97 -7.42
C LEU A 54 -7.56 -11.89 -8.48
N ILE A 55 -6.79 -12.89 -8.94
CA ILE A 55 -7.29 -13.87 -9.91
C ILE A 55 -8.47 -14.65 -9.30
N THR A 56 -8.31 -15.12 -8.07
CA THR A 56 -9.35 -15.88 -7.36
C THR A 56 -10.62 -15.04 -7.20
N GLU A 57 -10.52 -13.81 -6.72
CA GLU A 57 -11.68 -12.94 -6.52
C GLU A 57 -12.34 -12.55 -7.85
N ALA A 58 -11.56 -12.26 -8.89
CA ALA A 58 -12.13 -11.94 -10.20
C ALA A 58 -12.94 -13.11 -10.79
N THR A 59 -12.53 -14.36 -10.55
CA THR A 59 -13.29 -15.54 -11.00
C THR A 59 -14.58 -15.77 -10.21
N ARG A 60 -14.76 -15.15 -9.04
CA ARG A 60 -16.02 -15.26 -8.26
C ARG A 60 -17.11 -14.31 -8.73
N HIS A 61 -16.74 -13.30 -9.50
CA HIS A 61 -17.66 -12.32 -10.11
C HIS A 61 -17.80 -12.56 -11.61
N ASP A 62 -17.73 -13.81 -12.04
CA ASP A 62 -17.66 -14.16 -13.44
C ASP A 62 -19.01 -13.99 -14.18
N ASP A 63 -20.08 -13.70 -13.44
CA ASP A 63 -21.43 -13.34 -13.89
C ASP A 63 -21.60 -11.83 -14.14
N GLU A 64 -20.71 -10.99 -13.62
CA GLU A 64 -20.76 -9.54 -13.82
C GLU A 64 -20.33 -9.18 -15.27
N PRO A 65 -21.17 -8.46 -16.03
CA PRO A 65 -20.84 -8.07 -17.40
C PRO A 65 -19.77 -6.99 -17.52
N ASP A 66 -19.64 -6.06 -16.56
CA ASP A 66 -18.63 -5.00 -16.64
C ASP A 66 -17.29 -5.46 -16.05
N PRO A 67 -16.23 -5.64 -16.88
CA PRO A 67 -14.92 -6.07 -16.39
C PRO A 67 -14.28 -5.09 -15.40
N ARG A 68 -14.69 -3.82 -15.39
CA ARG A 68 -14.20 -2.83 -14.42
C ARG A 68 -14.76 -3.10 -13.02
N VAL A 69 -16.03 -3.48 -12.93
CA VAL A 69 -16.68 -3.82 -11.66
C VAL A 69 -16.04 -5.06 -11.05
N ILE A 70 -15.77 -6.09 -11.87
CA ILE A 70 -15.01 -7.28 -11.43
C ILE A 70 -13.64 -6.89 -10.88
N ALA A 71 -12.89 -6.07 -11.62
CA ALA A 71 -11.54 -5.66 -11.23
C ALA A 71 -11.56 -4.86 -9.91
N ASP A 72 -12.47 -3.90 -9.77
CA ASP A 72 -12.60 -3.08 -8.57
C ASP A 72 -12.98 -3.94 -7.35
N ALA A 73 -13.92 -4.88 -7.51
CA ALA A 73 -14.31 -5.81 -6.44
C ALA A 73 -13.13 -6.69 -6.00
N ALA A 74 -12.41 -7.28 -6.94
CA ALA A 74 -11.24 -8.10 -6.66
C ALA A 74 -10.12 -7.29 -5.98
N MET A 75 -9.83 -6.08 -6.47
CA MET A 75 -8.82 -5.21 -5.86
C MET A 75 -9.20 -4.79 -4.44
N GLY A 76 -10.48 -4.50 -4.18
CA GLY A 76 -10.96 -4.19 -2.84
C GLY A 76 -10.85 -5.39 -1.88
N ALA A 77 -11.26 -6.57 -2.32
CA ALA A 77 -11.20 -7.79 -1.51
C ALA A 77 -9.76 -8.22 -1.17
N CYS A 78 -8.80 -7.90 -2.03
CA CYS A 78 -7.39 -8.28 -1.87
C CYS A 78 -6.50 -7.20 -1.22
N ASP A 79 -7.06 -6.06 -0.80
CA ASP A 79 -6.27 -4.95 -0.25
C ASP A 79 -5.47 -5.35 1.00
N GLU A 80 -6.02 -6.21 1.86
CA GLU A 80 -5.30 -6.73 3.04
C GLU A 80 -4.00 -7.46 2.66
N ARG A 81 -3.96 -8.16 1.53
CA ARG A 81 -2.74 -8.83 1.04
C ARG A 81 -1.69 -7.82 0.57
N LEU A 82 -2.13 -6.72 -0.04
CA LEU A 82 -1.24 -5.63 -0.42
C LEU A 82 -0.70 -4.88 0.81
N GLN A 83 -1.53 -4.70 1.84
CA GLN A 83 -1.11 -4.15 3.13
C GLN A 83 -0.13 -5.06 3.87
N ALA A 84 -0.34 -6.38 3.82
CA ALA A 84 0.59 -7.37 4.37
C ALA A 84 1.96 -7.31 3.68
N LEU A 85 1.99 -7.14 2.35
CA LEU A 85 3.24 -6.88 1.63
C LEU A 85 3.91 -5.58 2.14
N GLY A 86 3.17 -4.49 2.28
CA GLY A 86 3.71 -3.24 2.84
C GLY A 86 4.29 -3.40 4.25
N SER A 87 3.62 -4.18 5.09
CA SER A 87 4.05 -4.49 6.46
C SER A 87 5.33 -5.32 6.46
N LEU A 88 5.45 -6.31 5.56
CA LEU A 88 6.67 -7.09 5.38
C LEU A 88 7.85 -6.20 4.95
N LEU A 89 7.67 -5.33 3.97
CA LEU A 89 8.73 -4.42 3.49
C LEU A 89 9.22 -3.50 4.63
N THR A 90 8.29 -3.05 5.48
CA THR A 90 8.59 -2.25 6.67
C THR A 90 9.33 -3.06 7.73
N ALA A 91 8.92 -4.32 7.98
CA ALA A 91 9.59 -5.22 8.91
C ALA A 91 11.03 -5.55 8.46
N LEU A 92 11.25 -5.62 7.15
CA LEU A 92 12.57 -5.74 6.53
C LEU A 92 13.38 -4.43 6.58
N ARG A 93 12.86 -3.36 7.19
CA ARG A 93 13.52 -2.05 7.31
C ARG A 93 14.02 -1.50 5.98
N LEU A 94 13.30 -1.77 4.90
CA LEU A 94 13.66 -1.22 3.60
C LEU A 94 13.44 0.30 3.60
N ASP A 95 14.18 0.98 2.74
CA ASP A 95 13.92 2.40 2.47
C ASP A 95 12.42 2.64 2.21
N PRO A 96 11.77 3.60 2.90
CA PRO A 96 10.33 3.84 2.75
C PRO A 96 9.91 4.19 1.31
N GLY A 97 10.77 4.91 0.57
CA GLY A 97 10.53 5.24 -0.84
C GLY A 97 10.56 3.99 -1.71
N TYR A 98 11.53 3.10 -1.47
CA TYR A 98 11.58 1.79 -2.12
C TYR A 98 10.35 0.93 -1.76
N ALA A 99 10.01 0.82 -0.47
CA ALA A 99 8.90 0.00 -0.01
C ALA A 99 7.56 0.43 -0.64
N GLU A 100 7.29 1.74 -0.65
CA GLU A 100 6.09 2.28 -1.30
C GLU A 100 6.13 2.08 -2.82
N GLY A 101 7.30 2.31 -3.45
CA GLY A 101 7.49 2.07 -4.87
C GLY A 101 7.23 0.61 -5.27
N PHE A 102 7.75 -0.34 -4.49
CA PHE A 102 7.55 -1.78 -4.71
C PHE A 102 6.09 -2.17 -4.54
N ARG A 103 5.43 -1.71 -3.45
CA ARG A 103 4.01 -1.98 -3.21
C ARG A 103 3.13 -1.44 -4.33
N ARG A 104 3.35 -0.19 -4.75
CA ARG A 104 2.64 0.43 -5.88
C ARG A 104 2.89 -0.32 -7.17
N GLN A 105 4.14 -0.67 -7.47
CA GLN A 105 4.49 -1.42 -8.68
C GLN A 105 3.79 -2.78 -8.71
N THR A 106 3.76 -3.51 -7.60
CA THR A 106 3.05 -4.79 -7.46
C THR A 106 1.56 -4.60 -7.75
N ARG A 107 0.92 -3.61 -7.13
CA ARG A 107 -0.50 -3.30 -7.37
C ARG A 107 -0.77 -2.97 -8.84
N ASP A 108 0.00 -2.05 -9.42
CA ASP A 108 -0.23 -1.56 -10.78
C ASP A 108 0.06 -2.66 -11.83
N ARG A 109 1.06 -3.52 -11.59
CA ARG A 109 1.33 -4.68 -12.45
C ARG A 109 0.16 -5.66 -12.40
N ALA A 110 -0.30 -6.02 -11.21
CA ALA A 110 -1.37 -6.99 -11.06
C ALA A 110 -2.70 -6.47 -11.65
N ALA A 111 -3.03 -5.18 -11.45
CA ALA A 111 -4.22 -4.56 -12.03
C ALA A 111 -4.21 -4.60 -13.57
N ARG A 112 -3.06 -4.32 -14.21
CA ARG A 112 -2.92 -4.43 -15.68
C ARG A 112 -3.13 -5.86 -16.17
N SER A 113 -2.57 -6.84 -15.47
CA SER A 113 -2.75 -8.26 -15.81
C SER A 113 -4.20 -8.73 -15.59
N LEU A 114 -4.86 -8.22 -14.55
CA LEU A 114 -6.21 -8.61 -14.16
C LEU A 114 -7.25 -8.29 -15.24
N LEU A 115 -7.24 -7.06 -15.77
CA LEU A 115 -8.19 -6.67 -16.82
C LEU A 115 -8.08 -7.54 -18.08
N GLY A 116 -6.84 -7.84 -18.50
CA GLY A 116 -6.60 -8.73 -19.64
C GLY A 116 -7.16 -10.14 -19.40
N LEU A 117 -6.96 -10.68 -18.19
CA LEU A 117 -7.49 -11.97 -17.80
C LEU A 117 -9.03 -11.98 -17.80
N ILE A 118 -9.66 -10.99 -17.19
CA ILE A 118 -11.13 -10.88 -17.12
C ILE A 118 -11.74 -10.85 -18.53
N MET A 119 -11.20 -9.98 -19.41
CA MET A 119 -11.68 -9.86 -20.78
C MET A 119 -11.50 -11.16 -21.57
N GLN A 120 -10.40 -11.89 -21.36
CA GLN A 120 -10.18 -13.19 -21.98
C GLN A 120 -11.23 -14.22 -21.52
N VAL A 121 -11.49 -14.30 -20.22
CA VAL A 121 -12.49 -15.24 -19.65
C VAL A 121 -13.89 -14.91 -20.16
N GLN A 122 -14.29 -13.64 -20.14
CA GLN A 122 -15.59 -13.21 -20.67
C GLN A 122 -15.73 -13.49 -22.17
N GLY A 123 -14.67 -13.26 -22.96
CA GLY A 123 -14.65 -13.58 -24.39
C GLY A 123 -14.83 -15.08 -24.66
N GLN A 124 -14.23 -15.95 -23.86
CA GLN A 124 -14.41 -17.40 -23.99
C GLN A 124 -15.84 -17.84 -23.69
N LYS A 125 -16.50 -17.23 -22.69
CA LYS A 125 -17.91 -17.51 -22.37
C LYS A 125 -18.85 -17.17 -23.52
N GLN A 126 -18.58 -16.10 -24.25
CA GLN A 126 -19.39 -15.71 -25.42
C GLN A 126 -19.28 -16.71 -26.58
N LEU A 127 -18.16 -17.43 -26.68
CA LEU A 127 -17.88 -18.39 -27.74
C LEU A 127 -18.34 -19.82 -27.41
N ALA A 128 -18.64 -20.12 -26.16
CA ALA A 128 -19.19 -21.40 -25.72
C ALA A 128 -20.72 -21.27 -25.59
N PRO A 129 -21.51 -21.57 -26.65
CA PRO A 129 -22.96 -21.58 -26.52
C PRO A 129 -23.37 -22.61 -25.47
N GLN A 130 -24.14 -22.16 -24.49
CA GLN A 130 -24.83 -22.99 -23.48
C GLN A 130 -25.90 -23.84 -24.15
#